data_AF-A0A2V6PFQ0-F1
#
_entry.id   AF-A0A2V6PFQ0-F1
#
_cell.length_a   1.000
_cell.length_b   1.000
_cell.length_c   1.000
_cell.angle_alpha   90.00
_cell.angle_beta   90.00
_cell.angle_gamma   90.00
#
_symmetry.space_group_name_H-M   'P 1'
#
loop_
_entity.id
_entity.type
_entity.pdbx_description
1 polymer ?
#
loop_
_entity_poly.entity_id
_entity_poly.type
_entity_poly.pdbx_seq_one_letter_code
_entity_poly.pdbx_strand_id
1 'polypeptide(L)'
;MEIRASVALSTLALTVAFVLTWAPVAPAQTGPEIMQKYRAIHRVKDEEEQFVLRIVSASGATKERRVVRWTLNGPDNLDKLLIRFLAPRDVENTALLTWEAKDGNDDQWLYLPATKKPKRIAASGKKNRFMGTDFSYEDMRTENPAVNRYTVSGSESVDGQDCWVVESVPA
;
A
#
# COMPACT_ATOMS: atom_id res chain seq x y z
N MET A 1 59.93 -71.28 18.74
CA MET A 1 59.97 -70.05 17.93
C MET A 1 58.58 -69.87 17.36
N GLU A 2 57.92 -68.79 17.76
CA GLU A 2 56.50 -68.47 17.57
C GLU A 2 56.14 -68.29 16.08
N ILE A 3 54.88 -68.34 15.63
CA ILE A 3 53.89 -67.25 15.74
C ILE A 3 52.48 -67.80 15.42
N ARG A 4 51.49 -67.39 16.24
CA ARG A 4 50.04 -67.48 16.00
C ARG A 4 49.56 -66.29 15.17
N ALA A 5 48.53 -66.46 14.34
CA ALA A 5 47.69 -65.34 13.92
C ALA A 5 46.22 -65.76 13.76
N SER A 6 45.40 -65.31 14.71
CA SER A 6 43.93 -65.35 14.67
C SER A 6 43.42 -64.23 13.76
N VAL A 7 42.44 -64.53 12.90
CA VAL A 7 41.69 -63.52 12.14
C VAL A 7 40.39 -63.23 12.89
N ALA A 8 40.25 -62.00 13.40
CA ALA A 8 39.04 -61.54 14.07
C ALA A 8 38.07 -60.90 13.07
N LEU A 9 36.81 -61.33 13.13
CA LEU A 9 35.65 -60.73 12.50
C LEU A 9 35.49 -59.26 12.92
N SER A 10 35.12 -58.38 11.99
CA SER A 10 34.62 -57.03 12.31
C SER A 10 33.42 -56.72 11.44
N THR A 11 32.22 -57.06 11.94
CA THR A 11 30.94 -56.59 11.40
C THR A 11 30.69 -55.17 11.91
N LEU A 12 30.80 -54.19 11.02
CA LEU A 12 30.49 -52.78 11.28
C LEU A 12 28.97 -52.58 11.18
N ALA A 13 28.28 -52.40 12.31
CA ALA A 13 26.86 -52.06 12.35
C ALA A 13 26.69 -50.56 12.06
N LEU A 14 26.05 -50.23 10.93
CA LEU A 14 25.77 -48.86 10.51
C LEU A 14 24.48 -48.37 11.20
N THR A 15 24.60 -47.67 12.31
CA THR A 15 23.48 -46.95 12.96
C THR A 15 23.18 -45.68 12.18
N VAL A 16 22.12 -45.69 11.37
CA VAL A 16 21.57 -44.48 10.74
C VAL A 16 20.83 -43.67 11.80
N ALA A 17 21.47 -42.64 12.33
CA ALA A 17 20.83 -41.66 13.22
C ALA A 17 19.87 -40.79 12.40
N PHE A 18 18.57 -41.03 12.55
CA PHE A 18 17.52 -40.20 11.98
C PHE A 18 17.44 -38.89 12.79
N VAL A 19 18.19 -37.87 12.37
CA VAL A 19 18.11 -36.54 12.96
C VAL A 19 16.78 -35.91 12.51
N LEU A 20 15.80 -35.91 13.42
CA LEU A 20 14.57 -35.13 13.25
C LEU A 20 14.97 -33.64 13.30
N THR A 21 15.23 -33.04 12.14
CA THR A 21 15.38 -31.58 12.06
C THR A 21 14.01 -30.97 12.27
N TRP A 22 13.74 -30.53 13.50
CA TRP A 22 12.59 -29.69 13.77
C TRP A 22 12.85 -28.33 13.11
N ALA A 23 12.35 -28.15 11.89
CA ALA A 23 12.38 -26.86 11.24
C ALA A 23 11.45 -25.92 12.02
N PRO A 24 11.94 -24.77 12.55
CA PRO A 24 11.06 -23.80 13.17
C PRO A 24 10.07 -23.30 12.11
N VAL A 25 8.78 -23.46 12.38
CA VAL A 25 7.73 -22.80 11.59
C VAL A 25 7.86 -21.31 11.90
N ALA A 26 8.26 -20.51 10.92
CA ALA A 26 8.26 -19.07 11.08
C ALA A 26 6.82 -18.60 11.38
N PRO A 27 6.60 -17.74 12.40
CA PRO A 27 5.28 -17.19 12.64
C PRO A 27 4.73 -16.51 11.39
N ALA A 28 3.45 -16.75 11.10
CA ALA A 28 2.75 -16.13 9.98
C ALA A 28 2.76 -14.60 10.15
N GLN A 29 3.01 -13.87 9.07
CA GLN A 29 3.05 -12.41 9.11
C GLN A 29 1.69 -11.83 9.53
N THR A 30 1.73 -10.74 10.30
CA THR A 30 0.50 -10.06 10.73
C THR A 30 0.05 -9.00 9.71
N GLY A 31 -1.22 -8.64 9.72
CA GLY A 31 -1.77 -7.58 8.86
C GLY A 31 -1.00 -6.26 8.98
N PRO A 32 -0.71 -5.76 10.21
CA PRO A 32 0.10 -4.57 10.41
C PRO A 32 1.52 -4.68 9.82
N GLU A 33 2.19 -5.83 9.95
CA GLU A 33 3.51 -6.04 9.35
C GLU A 33 3.48 -5.98 7.83
N ILE A 34 2.45 -6.59 7.21
CA ILE A 34 2.27 -6.56 5.76
C ILE A 34 2.03 -5.12 5.29
N MET A 35 1.15 -4.38 5.95
CA MET A 35 0.86 -2.99 5.60
C MET A 35 2.04 -2.04 5.85
N GLN A 36 2.85 -2.30 6.87
CA GLN A 36 4.10 -1.56 7.11
C GLN A 36 5.12 -1.82 5.99
N LYS A 37 5.27 -3.07 5.54
CA LYS A 37 6.11 -3.42 4.38
C LYS A 37 5.59 -2.79 3.10
N TYR A 38 4.28 -2.87 2.84
CA TYR A 38 3.63 -2.24 1.70
C TYR A 38 3.93 -0.74 1.65
N ARG A 39 3.74 -0.02 2.78
CA ARG A 39 4.05 1.41 2.87
C ARG A 39 5.53 1.67 2.64
N ALA A 40 6.43 0.88 3.24
CA ALA A 40 7.87 1.08 3.11
C ALA A 40 8.37 0.94 1.66
N ILE A 41 7.81 -0.01 0.89
CA ILE A 41 8.20 -0.24 -0.51
C ILE A 41 7.74 0.91 -1.43
N HIS A 42 6.57 1.50 -1.16
CA HIS A 42 6.03 2.61 -1.96
C HIS A 42 6.53 3.99 -1.52
N ARG A 43 7.33 4.06 -0.44
CA ARG A 43 7.75 5.33 0.14
C ARG A 43 9.04 5.82 -0.51
N VAL A 44 8.94 6.95 -1.19
CA VAL A 44 10.08 7.70 -1.73
C VAL A 44 10.14 9.10 -1.10
N LYS A 45 11.26 9.79 -1.30
CA LYS A 45 11.46 11.16 -0.79
C LYS A 45 10.49 12.15 -1.44
N ASP A 46 10.38 12.06 -2.76
CA ASP A 46 9.47 12.85 -3.57
C ASP A 46 9.11 12.06 -4.83
N GLU A 47 7.92 12.32 -5.36
CA GLU A 47 7.35 11.62 -6.51
C GLU A 47 6.55 12.60 -7.37
N GLU A 48 6.65 12.44 -8.69
CA GLU A 48 5.75 13.06 -9.67
C GLU A 48 5.09 11.96 -10.51
N GLU A 49 3.76 11.97 -10.58
CA GLU A 49 2.97 11.08 -11.42
C GLU A 49 2.15 11.90 -12.41
N GLN A 50 2.15 11.51 -13.68
CA GLN A 50 1.25 12.05 -14.70
C GLN A 50 0.37 10.93 -15.25
N PHE A 51 -0.94 11.12 -15.21
CA PHE A 51 -1.90 10.11 -15.63
C PHE A 51 -3.15 10.70 -16.28
N VAL A 52 -3.89 9.84 -16.98
CA VAL A 52 -5.19 10.16 -17.55
C VAL A 52 -6.27 9.44 -16.76
N LEU A 53 -7.16 10.20 -16.15
CA LEU A 53 -8.33 9.68 -15.49
C LEU A 53 -9.49 9.61 -16.48
N ARG A 54 -9.89 8.39 -16.85
CA ARG A 54 -11.01 8.11 -17.75
C ARG A 54 -12.23 7.71 -16.94
N ILE A 55 -13.25 8.55 -16.97
CA ILE A 55 -14.52 8.41 -16.23
C ILE A 55 -15.58 7.94 -17.22
N VAL A 56 -16.16 6.77 -16.99
CA VAL A 56 -17.19 6.18 -17.85
C VAL A 56 -18.52 6.17 -17.11
N SER A 57 -19.55 6.82 -17.65
CA SER A 57 -20.89 6.82 -17.05
C SER A 57 -21.60 5.49 -17.28
N ALA A 58 -22.70 5.26 -16.56
CA ALA A 58 -23.59 4.11 -16.79
C ALA A 58 -24.15 4.03 -18.22
N SER A 59 -24.27 5.16 -18.92
CA SER A 59 -24.70 5.22 -20.32
C SER A 59 -23.57 4.96 -21.33
N GLY A 60 -22.33 4.73 -20.86
CA GLY A 60 -21.13 4.55 -21.70
C GLY A 60 -20.47 5.85 -22.15
N ALA A 61 -21.00 7.02 -21.77
CA ALA A 61 -20.37 8.29 -22.08
C ALA A 61 -19.05 8.43 -21.31
N THR A 62 -18.00 8.89 -21.99
CA THR A 62 -16.66 8.96 -21.41
C THR A 62 -16.20 10.41 -21.27
N LYS A 63 -15.54 10.71 -20.15
CA LYS A 63 -14.78 11.95 -19.93
C LYS A 63 -13.35 11.59 -19.56
N GLU A 64 -12.40 12.32 -20.11
CA GLU A 64 -10.99 12.16 -19.77
C GLU A 64 -10.47 13.42 -19.10
N ARG A 65 -9.57 13.23 -18.12
CA ARG A 65 -8.88 14.31 -17.44
C ARG A 65 -7.41 13.99 -17.36
N ARG A 66 -6.56 14.92 -17.77
CA ARG A 66 -5.12 14.81 -17.56
C ARG A 66 -4.79 15.37 -16.19
N VAL A 67 -4.08 14.61 -15.39
CA VAL A 67 -3.77 14.93 -14.01
C VAL A 67 -2.27 14.78 -13.79
N VAL A 68 -1.73 15.67 -12.96
CA VAL A 68 -0.41 15.51 -12.37
C VAL A 68 -0.57 15.49 -10.85
N ARG A 69 0.18 14.59 -10.21
CA ARG A 69 0.26 14.45 -8.76
C ARG A 69 1.72 14.59 -8.35
N TRP A 70 1.95 15.37 -7.30
CA TRP A 70 3.22 15.42 -6.60
C TRP A 70 3.01 14.93 -5.17
N THR A 71 3.92 14.09 -4.70
CA THR A 71 3.99 13.67 -3.30
C THR A 71 5.37 14.05 -2.77
N LEU A 72 5.41 14.70 -1.61
CA LEU A 72 6.64 15.03 -0.90
C LEU A 72 6.58 14.40 0.49
N ASN A 73 7.58 13.60 0.81
CA ASN A 73 7.76 13.06 2.14
C ASN A 73 8.27 14.15 3.08
N GLY A 74 7.41 14.59 4.00
CA GLY A 74 7.72 15.65 4.94
C GLY A 74 8.38 15.16 6.23
N PRO A 75 8.60 16.10 7.18
CA PRO A 75 9.01 15.76 8.54
C PRO A 75 8.05 14.75 9.19
N ASP A 76 8.54 14.01 10.19
CA ASP A 76 7.77 13.00 10.92
C ASP A 76 7.16 11.90 10.06
N ASN A 77 7.68 11.70 8.83
CA ASN A 77 7.12 10.74 7.90
C ASN A 77 5.64 11.03 7.57
N LEU A 78 5.30 12.31 7.38
CA LEU A 78 3.98 12.76 6.93
C LEU A 78 4.06 13.38 5.53
N ASP A 79 3.23 12.92 4.62
CA ASP A 79 3.25 13.37 3.24
C ASP A 79 2.52 14.71 3.04
N LYS A 80 3.05 15.49 2.11
CA LYS A 80 2.33 16.58 1.46
C LYS A 80 2.08 16.19 0.02
N LEU A 81 0.82 16.23 -0.38
CA LEU A 81 0.37 15.79 -1.70
C LEU A 81 -0.35 16.91 -2.42
N LEU A 82 -0.01 17.13 -3.68
CA LEU A 82 -0.67 18.09 -4.56
C LEU A 82 -1.14 17.38 -5.82
N ILE A 83 -2.43 17.38 -6.06
CA ILE A 83 -3.05 16.94 -7.32
C ILE A 83 -3.47 18.17 -8.10
N ARG A 84 -3.16 18.25 -9.40
CA ARG A 84 -3.63 19.31 -10.29
C ARG A 84 -4.17 18.73 -11.59
N PHE A 85 -5.35 19.21 -11.98
CA PHE A 85 -5.90 18.94 -13.30
C PHE A 85 -5.21 19.82 -14.35
N LEU A 86 -4.66 19.18 -15.38
CA LEU A 86 -3.98 19.82 -16.52
C LEU A 86 -4.91 20.01 -17.71
N ALA A 87 -5.93 19.16 -17.85
CA ALA A 87 -6.93 19.23 -18.92
C ALA A 87 -8.17 18.41 -18.53
N PRO A 88 -9.34 18.66 -19.14
CA PRO A 88 -9.66 19.72 -20.10
C PRO A 88 -9.87 21.10 -19.45
N ARG A 89 -10.11 22.13 -20.26
CA ARG A 89 -10.17 23.55 -19.86
C ARG A 89 -11.17 23.86 -18.74
N ASP A 90 -12.25 23.09 -18.63
CA ASP A 90 -13.29 23.24 -17.62
C ASP A 90 -12.83 22.86 -16.21
N VAL A 91 -11.84 21.97 -16.10
CA VAL A 91 -11.24 21.56 -14.82
C VAL A 91 -9.78 22.00 -14.67
N GLU A 92 -9.15 22.46 -15.74
CA GLU A 92 -7.76 22.90 -15.78
C GLU A 92 -7.44 23.85 -14.62
N ASN A 93 -6.31 23.60 -13.94
CA ASN A 93 -5.83 24.32 -12.76
C ASN A 93 -6.65 24.15 -11.49
N THR A 94 -7.71 23.36 -11.49
CA THR A 94 -8.27 22.85 -10.23
C THR A 94 -7.24 21.99 -9.54
N ALA A 95 -7.04 22.21 -8.24
CA ALA A 95 -6.01 21.51 -7.49
C ALA A 95 -6.48 21.12 -6.09
N LEU A 96 -6.03 19.96 -5.62
CA LEU A 96 -6.25 19.47 -4.26
C LEU A 96 -4.89 19.38 -3.56
N LEU A 97 -4.76 20.08 -2.44
CA LEU A 97 -3.62 19.96 -1.53
C LEU A 97 -4.05 19.14 -0.32
N THR A 98 -3.32 18.07 -0.01
CA THR A 98 -3.51 17.24 1.18
C THR A 98 -2.25 17.32 2.04
N TRP A 99 -2.40 17.63 3.33
CA TRP A 99 -1.36 17.48 4.34
C TRP A 99 -1.76 16.33 5.27
N GLU A 100 -0.97 15.26 5.26
CA GLU A 100 -1.21 14.08 6.08
C GLU A 100 -1.11 14.43 7.57
N ALA A 101 -2.05 13.92 8.36
CA ALA A 101 -2.05 14.00 9.81
C ALA A 101 -1.85 12.59 10.41
N LYS A 102 -1.13 12.51 11.53
CA LYS A 102 -0.82 11.22 12.21
C LYS A 102 -2.07 10.41 12.55
N ASP A 103 -3.15 11.09 12.91
CA ASP A 103 -4.45 10.52 13.31
C ASP A 103 -5.40 10.28 12.12
N GLY A 104 -4.98 10.56 10.88
CA GLY A 104 -5.81 10.44 9.69
C GLY A 104 -6.77 11.60 9.44
N ASN A 105 -6.77 12.63 10.30
CA ASN A 105 -7.58 13.83 10.11
C ASN A 105 -6.88 14.85 9.19
N ASP A 106 -6.49 14.39 8.00
CA ASP A 106 -5.69 15.16 7.05
C ASP A 106 -6.32 16.51 6.71
N ASP A 107 -5.48 17.53 6.57
CA ASP A 107 -5.97 18.81 6.09
C ASP A 107 -6.00 18.83 4.56
N GLN A 108 -7.18 19.13 4.02
CA GLN A 108 -7.39 19.17 2.57
C GLN A 108 -7.94 20.52 2.14
N TRP A 109 -7.36 21.07 1.07
CA TRP A 109 -7.80 22.31 0.44
C TRP A 109 -8.02 22.10 -1.05
N LEU A 110 -9.21 22.43 -1.52
CA LEU A 110 -9.55 22.47 -2.94
C LEU A 110 -9.40 23.90 -3.45
N TYR A 111 -8.51 24.11 -4.41
CA TYR A 111 -8.40 25.34 -5.16
C TYR A 111 -9.28 25.27 -6.42
N LEU A 112 -10.14 26.28 -6.60
CA LEU A 112 -10.96 26.44 -7.80
C LEU A 112 -10.54 27.70 -8.56
N PRO A 113 -10.12 27.59 -9.85
CA PRO A 113 -9.69 28.74 -10.65
C PRO A 113 -10.76 29.84 -10.77
N ALA A 114 -12.04 29.45 -10.83
CA ALA A 114 -13.16 30.36 -10.95
C ALA A 114 -13.26 31.35 -9.77
N THR A 115 -12.88 30.92 -8.57
CA THR A 115 -12.91 31.76 -7.36
C THR A 115 -11.55 32.29 -6.96
N LYS A 116 -10.47 31.76 -7.56
CA LYS A 116 -9.07 32.03 -7.23
C LYS A 116 -8.74 31.88 -5.74
N LYS A 117 -9.50 31.04 -5.02
CA LYS A 117 -9.36 30.85 -3.58
C LYS A 117 -9.31 29.35 -3.23
N PRO A 118 -8.45 28.96 -2.28
CA PRO A 118 -8.55 27.63 -1.67
C PRO A 118 -9.77 27.58 -0.74
N LYS A 119 -10.47 26.45 -0.76
CA LYS A 119 -11.53 26.10 0.20
C LYS A 119 -11.09 24.88 0.98
N ARG A 120 -11.04 24.99 2.32
CA ARG A 120 -10.78 23.84 3.19
C ARG A 120 -11.96 22.86 3.12
N ILE A 121 -11.67 21.58 3.04
CA ILE A 121 -12.64 20.50 3.06
C ILE A 121 -12.81 20.07 4.52
N ALA A 122 -14.02 20.24 5.05
CA ALA A 122 -14.35 19.77 6.39
C ALA A 122 -14.31 18.23 6.45
N ALA A 123 -14.08 17.65 7.64
CA ALA A 123 -13.99 16.20 7.82
C ALA A 123 -15.19 15.44 7.23
N SER A 124 -16.42 15.92 7.47
CA SER A 124 -17.64 15.33 6.88
C SER A 124 -17.70 15.42 5.36
N GLY A 125 -17.03 16.42 4.78
CA GLY A 125 -16.95 16.62 3.34
C GLY A 125 -15.96 15.71 2.63
N LYS A 126 -15.08 15.01 3.37
CA LYS A 126 -14.06 14.13 2.78
C LYS A 126 -14.66 12.91 2.06
N LYS A 127 -15.83 12.46 2.50
CA LYS A 127 -16.60 11.36 1.89
C LYS A 127 -17.32 11.76 0.59
N ASN A 128 -17.34 13.06 0.26
CA ASN A 128 -17.98 13.52 -0.96
C ASN A 128 -17.17 13.11 -2.19
N ARG A 129 -17.87 12.86 -3.30
CA ARG A 129 -17.23 12.52 -4.58
C ARG A 129 -16.25 13.62 -5.02
N PHE A 130 -15.04 13.20 -5.34
CA PHE A 130 -13.98 14.03 -5.86
C PHE A 130 -14.30 14.37 -7.32
N MET A 131 -14.72 15.61 -7.56
CA MET A 131 -14.84 16.21 -8.88
C MET A 131 -15.68 15.39 -9.90
N GLY A 132 -16.68 14.62 -9.44
CA GLY A 132 -17.50 13.79 -10.32
C GLY A 132 -16.82 12.50 -10.81
N THR A 133 -15.77 12.08 -10.12
CA THR A 133 -15.20 10.71 -10.21
C THR A 133 -15.95 9.79 -9.25
N ASP A 134 -15.64 8.50 -9.25
CA ASP A 134 -16.12 7.55 -8.23
C ASP A 134 -15.27 7.58 -6.95
N PHE A 135 -14.10 8.22 -6.98
CA PHE A 135 -13.32 8.49 -5.78
C PHE A 135 -13.97 9.57 -4.92
N SER A 136 -13.74 9.47 -3.62
CA SER A 136 -13.98 10.50 -2.62
C SER A 136 -12.74 11.38 -2.41
N TYR A 137 -12.84 12.46 -1.63
CA TYR A 137 -11.65 13.23 -1.27
C TYR A 137 -10.73 12.47 -0.31
N GLU A 138 -11.27 11.59 0.54
CA GLU A 138 -10.46 10.72 1.41
C GLU A 138 -9.69 9.65 0.65
N ASP A 139 -10.08 9.30 -0.58
CA ASP A 139 -9.29 8.40 -1.43
C ASP A 139 -8.05 9.09 -2.03
N MET A 140 -8.03 10.43 -2.08
CA MET A 140 -6.96 11.23 -2.70
C MET A 140 -5.83 11.56 -1.70
N ARG A 141 -5.55 10.65 -0.78
CA ARG A 141 -4.52 10.78 0.27
C ARG A 141 -3.53 9.62 0.20
N THR A 142 -2.41 9.74 0.92
CA THR A 142 -1.53 8.59 1.14
C THR A 142 -2.18 7.62 2.13
N GLU A 143 -2.11 6.31 1.84
CA GLU A 143 -2.61 5.25 2.73
C GLU A 143 -1.90 5.31 4.10
N ASN A 144 -2.63 5.55 5.19
CA ASN A 144 -2.10 5.64 6.56
C ASN A 144 -2.40 4.38 7.40
N PRO A 145 -1.41 3.48 7.61
CA PRO A 145 -1.60 2.26 8.40
C PRO A 145 -1.99 2.49 9.86
N ALA A 146 -1.90 3.71 10.39
CA ALA A 146 -2.30 3.99 11.77
C ALA A 146 -3.81 4.18 11.93
N VAL A 147 -4.57 4.36 10.84
CA VAL A 147 -6.00 4.73 10.89
C VAL A 147 -6.96 3.54 10.79
N ASN A 148 -6.41 2.36 10.49
CA ASN A 148 -7.16 1.12 10.30
C ASN A 148 -6.58 0.00 11.16
N ARG A 149 -7.42 -0.98 11.48
CA ARG A 149 -7.02 -2.29 11.98
C ARG A 149 -6.91 -3.25 10.80
N TYR A 150 -5.81 -4.00 10.75
CA TYR A 150 -5.54 -4.94 9.68
C TYR A 150 -5.48 -6.38 10.18
N THR A 151 -6.18 -7.27 9.50
CA THR A 151 -6.28 -8.71 9.79
C THR A 151 -5.97 -9.51 8.53
N VAL A 152 -5.10 -10.53 8.64
CA VAL A 152 -4.90 -11.47 7.52
C VAL A 152 -6.06 -12.44 7.53
N SER A 153 -6.90 -12.40 6.49
CA SER A 153 -8.06 -13.28 6.35
C SER A 153 -7.77 -14.52 5.50
N GLY A 154 -6.64 -14.53 4.79
CA GLY A 154 -6.17 -15.68 4.03
C GLY A 154 -5.07 -15.33 3.04
N SER A 155 -4.87 -16.21 2.07
CA SER A 155 -4.01 -16.00 0.91
C SER A 155 -4.68 -16.57 -0.33
N GLU A 156 -4.46 -15.93 -1.48
CA GLU A 156 -4.98 -16.39 -2.77
C GLU A 156 -3.95 -16.15 -3.87
N SER A 157 -4.16 -16.78 -5.03
CA SER A 157 -3.34 -16.50 -6.22
C SER A 157 -4.06 -15.48 -7.09
N VAL A 158 -3.44 -14.32 -7.32
CA VAL A 158 -3.93 -13.27 -8.21
C VAL A 158 -2.97 -13.18 -9.39
N ASP A 159 -3.47 -13.43 -10.61
CA ASP A 159 -2.66 -13.42 -11.84
C ASP A 159 -1.38 -14.29 -11.76
N GLY A 160 -1.47 -15.41 -11.04
CA GLY A 160 -0.35 -16.34 -10.83
C GLY A 160 0.66 -15.92 -9.76
N GLN A 161 0.37 -14.88 -8.98
CA GLN A 161 1.19 -14.44 -7.85
C GLN A 161 0.51 -14.78 -6.51
N ASP A 162 1.27 -15.34 -5.57
CA ASP A 162 0.78 -15.59 -4.22
C ASP A 162 0.61 -14.25 -3.49
N CYS A 163 -0.62 -13.99 -3.06
CA CYS A 163 -1.03 -12.74 -2.46
C CYS A 163 -1.68 -12.97 -1.08
N TRP A 164 -1.43 -12.04 -0.16
CA TRP A 164 -2.13 -12.00 1.12
C TRP A 164 -3.47 -11.30 0.95
N VAL A 165 -4.53 -11.88 1.51
CA VAL A 165 -5.82 -11.20 1.67
C VAL A 165 -5.80 -10.50 3.03
N VAL A 166 -5.72 -9.18 3.00
CA VAL A 166 -5.68 -8.33 4.21
C VAL A 166 -6.99 -7.56 4.31
N GLU A 167 -7.76 -7.85 5.35
CA GLU A 167 -8.94 -7.07 5.72
C GLU A 167 -8.50 -5.78 6.43
N SER A 168 -9.12 -4.66 6.07
CA SER A 168 -8.88 -3.33 6.64
C SER A 168 -10.19 -2.77 7.18
N VAL A 169 -10.25 -2.54 8.50
CA VAL A 169 -11.42 -1.97 9.18
C VAL A 169 -11.01 -0.65 9.83
N PRO A 170 -11.70 0.48 9.56
CA PRO A 170 -11.44 1.74 10.25
C PRO A 170 -11.38 1.56 11.78
N ALA A 171 -10.37 2.18 12.40
CA ALA A 171 -10.11 2.04 13.83
C ALA A 171 -11.23 2.63 14.70
#